data_AF-A0A1L0E1Y7-F1
#
_entry.id   AF-A0A1L0E1Y7-F1
#
_cell.length_a   1.000
_cell.length_b   1.000
_cell.length_c   1.000
_cell.angle_alpha   90.00
_cell.angle_beta   90.00
_cell.angle_gamma   90.00
#
_symmetry.space_group_name_H-M   'P 1'
#
loop_
_entity.id
_entity.type
_entity.pdbx_description
1 polymer ?
#
loop_
_entity_poly.entity_id
_entity_poly.type
_entity_poly.pdbx_seq_one_letter_code
_entity_poly.pdbx_strand_id
1 'polypeptide(L)'
;MSPKDNLYLPKYIQNVPWYFKTGGKEPTDELSHHRKDPAQAPIDHSVPQAGTGIQDEFDTVNGHEIRKDGDYSTKRDRWHGTTLGDWDEILAQWSTIKKSIQKPEDANDSDDTDYELELQELGLEKKDLHIHLKEDPLEKSIRDRRDIPAYILAINANEGGKIRLGKDSTAALINLDSEFVKESKDVKELRQMQKFAWDQNRQYEERKQKELYQKQLDSLHDPYAEVDDTVPVDLGLSVEASPTLMMLKNRQNEAEKKKAMEKKKNSLLDRYG
;
A
#
# COMPACT_ATOMS: atom_id res chain seq x y z
N MET A 1 11.52 20.70 10.62
CA MET A 1 10.79 21.98 10.73
C MET A 1 11.00 22.49 12.14
N SER A 2 11.51 23.70 12.31
CA SER A 2 11.59 24.29 13.64
C SER A 2 10.17 24.56 14.15
N PRO A 3 9.84 24.37 15.43
CA PRO A 3 8.49 24.65 15.96
C PRO A 3 8.02 26.09 15.70
N LYS A 4 8.94 27.06 15.63
CA LYS A 4 8.70 28.44 15.18
C LYS A 4 8.11 28.59 13.78
N ASP A 5 8.31 27.60 12.90
CA ASP A 5 7.83 27.63 11.52
C ASP A 5 6.40 27.06 11.37
N ASN A 6 5.81 26.55 12.46
CA ASN A 6 4.44 26.06 12.42
C ASN A 6 3.45 27.22 12.63
N LEU A 7 2.91 27.74 11.52
CA LEU A 7 1.93 28.83 11.49
C LEU A 7 0.65 28.55 12.30
N TYR A 8 0.37 27.27 12.59
CA TYR A 8 -0.86 26.86 13.27
C TYR A 8 -0.75 26.78 14.79
N LEU A 9 0.46 26.92 15.36
CA LEU A 9 0.64 26.93 16.82
C LEU A 9 0.29 28.31 17.39
N PRO A 10 -0.72 28.42 18.28
CA PRO A 10 -1.06 29.69 18.91
C PRO A 10 0.09 30.26 19.76
N LYS A 11 0.21 31.59 19.80
CA LYS A 11 1.27 32.30 20.55
C LYS A 11 1.33 31.93 22.03
N TYR A 12 0.20 31.63 22.68
CA TYR A 12 0.18 31.27 24.10
C TYR A 12 0.77 29.87 24.38
N ILE A 13 0.82 28.99 23.38
CA ILE A 13 1.51 27.70 23.47
C ILE A 13 3.02 27.90 23.25
N GLN A 14 3.38 28.75 22.29
CA GLN A 14 4.78 29.06 21.97
C GLN A 14 5.49 29.84 23.09
N ASN A 15 4.78 30.73 23.79
CA ASN A 15 5.37 31.55 24.83
C ASN A 15 5.70 30.73 26.09
N VAL A 16 7.00 30.63 26.40
CA VAL A 16 7.50 29.97 27.61
C VAL A 16 7.17 30.83 28.86
N PRO A 17 6.47 30.29 29.86
CA PRO A 17 6.16 31.00 31.10
C PRO A 17 7.42 31.44 31.89
N TRP A 18 7.31 32.51 32.67
CA TRP A 18 8.45 33.12 33.38
C TRP A 18 9.12 32.19 34.39
N TYR A 19 8.34 31.36 35.10
CA TYR A 19 8.82 30.42 36.12
C TYR A 19 9.59 29.23 35.55
N PHE A 20 9.53 29.02 34.23
CA PHE A 20 10.28 27.95 33.58
C PHE A 20 11.75 28.36 33.35
N LYS A 21 12.01 29.65 33.17
CA LYS A 21 13.36 30.21 32.93
C LYS A 21 14.26 30.20 34.17
N THR A 22 13.67 30.09 35.36
CA THR A 22 14.40 30.09 36.65
C THR A 22 14.97 28.73 37.02
N GLY A 23 14.61 27.65 36.30
CA GLY A 23 14.97 26.27 36.62
C GLY A 23 16.32 25.77 36.09
N GLY A 24 17.12 26.63 35.45
CA GLY A 24 18.54 26.36 35.13
C GLY A 24 18.83 25.23 34.13
N LYS A 25 17.82 24.65 33.48
CA LYS A 25 18.01 23.69 32.38
C LYS A 25 17.87 24.43 31.06
N GLU A 26 18.96 24.52 30.31
CA GLU A 26 18.95 25.08 28.96
C GLU A 26 17.95 24.31 28.09
N PRO A 27 16.98 24.98 27.46
CA PRO A 27 15.97 24.32 26.66
C PRO A 27 16.63 23.72 25.41
N THR A 28 16.48 22.40 25.24
CA THR A 28 16.93 21.70 24.02
C THR A 28 16.03 21.99 22.82
N ASP A 29 14.78 22.42 23.08
CA ASP A 29 13.73 22.69 22.11
C ASP A 29 12.78 23.79 22.62
N GLU A 30 12.15 24.52 21.71
CA GLU A 30 11.30 25.70 21.97
C GLU A 30 10.01 25.37 22.72
N LEU A 31 9.53 24.12 22.60
CA LEU A 31 8.34 23.60 23.28
C LEU A 31 8.69 22.63 24.41
N SER A 32 9.93 22.66 24.91
CA SER A 32 10.39 21.81 26.01
C SER A 32 9.57 21.98 27.30
N HIS A 33 8.96 23.16 27.51
CA HIS A 33 8.10 23.43 28.69
C HIS A 33 6.76 22.69 28.70
N HIS A 34 6.36 22.09 27.58
CA HIS A 34 5.17 21.24 27.51
C HIS A 34 5.45 19.78 27.84
N ARG A 35 6.73 19.39 27.96
CA ARG A 35 7.13 18.00 28.26
C ARG A 35 7.27 17.82 29.77
N LYS A 36 6.99 16.60 30.23
CA LYS A 36 7.22 16.21 31.64
C LYS A 36 8.69 16.40 32.02
N ASP A 37 9.59 15.94 31.14
CA ASP A 37 11.03 16.15 31.26
C ASP A 37 11.52 17.10 30.17
N PRO A 38 11.99 18.32 30.53
CA PRO A 38 12.43 19.32 29.55
C PRO A 38 13.62 18.88 28.68
N ALA A 39 14.45 17.96 29.19
CA ALA A 39 15.60 17.42 28.49
C ALA A 39 15.24 16.25 27.55
N GLN A 40 14.02 15.72 27.63
CA GLN A 40 13.58 14.58 26.83
C GLN A 40 13.27 15.02 25.38
N ALA A 41 13.68 14.20 24.42
CA ALA A 41 13.30 14.35 23.02
C ALA A 41 11.76 14.24 22.84
N PRO A 42 11.19 14.81 21.76
CA PRO A 42 9.76 14.67 21.50
C PRO A 42 9.39 13.18 21.35
N ILE A 43 8.37 12.73 22.08
CA ILE A 43 7.87 11.37 21.98
C ILE A 43 7.02 11.28 20.71
N ASP A 44 7.34 10.34 19.85
CA ASP A 44 6.53 10.03 18.69
C ASP A 44 5.36 9.11 19.09
N HIS A 45 4.14 9.58 18.85
CA HIS A 45 2.90 8.84 19.07
C HIS A 45 2.31 8.26 17.78
N SER A 46 2.98 8.43 16.63
CA SER A 46 2.55 7.84 15.36
C SER A 46 2.87 6.35 15.26
N VAL A 47 3.87 5.89 16.02
CA VAL A 47 4.30 4.49 16.06
C VAL A 47 3.68 3.80 17.29
N PRO A 48 3.10 2.59 17.13
CA PRO A 48 2.64 1.81 18.27
C PRO A 48 3.83 1.49 19.20
N GLN A 49 3.66 1.78 20.49
CA GLN A 49 4.68 1.49 21.50
C GLN A 49 4.48 0.07 22.05
N ALA A 50 5.59 -0.64 22.24
CA ALA A 50 5.55 -1.92 22.94
C ALA A 50 5.15 -1.71 24.40
N GLY A 51 4.44 -2.68 24.99
CA GLY A 51 4.15 -2.67 26.41
C GLY A 51 5.43 -2.70 27.24
N THR A 52 5.42 -2.05 28.40
CA THR A 52 6.58 -1.94 29.31
C THR A 52 6.96 -3.26 30.00
N GLY A 53 6.25 -4.35 29.71
CA GLY A 53 6.40 -5.65 30.35
C GLY A 53 5.58 -5.78 31.64
N ILE A 54 5.71 -6.94 32.30
CA ILE A 54 5.08 -7.26 33.58
C ILE A 54 6.21 -7.49 34.58
N GLN A 55 6.16 -6.77 35.71
CA GLN A 55 7.11 -6.89 36.81
C GLN A 55 6.33 -6.96 38.12
N ASP A 56 6.45 -8.09 38.79
CA ASP A 56 5.79 -8.33 40.07
C ASP A 56 6.81 -8.06 41.18
N GLU A 57 6.69 -6.89 41.81
CA GLU A 57 7.56 -6.46 42.90
C GLU A 57 6.86 -6.65 44.26
N PHE A 58 7.62 -7.19 45.21
CA PHE A 58 7.19 -7.41 46.59
C PHE A 58 8.06 -6.58 47.53
N ASP A 59 7.41 -5.80 48.39
CA ASP A 59 8.07 -5.04 49.45
C ASP A 59 7.98 -5.83 50.76
N THR A 60 9.11 -6.03 51.45
CA THR A 60 9.10 -6.69 52.77
C THR A 60 8.85 -5.66 53.86
N VAL A 61 7.65 -5.66 54.46
CA VAL A 61 7.30 -4.81 55.60
C VAL A 61 7.10 -5.71 56.82
N ASN A 62 7.90 -5.50 57.87
CA ASN A 62 7.84 -6.26 59.12
C ASN A 62 7.95 -7.80 58.93
N GLY A 63 8.74 -8.26 57.96
CA GLY A 63 8.94 -9.68 57.68
C GLY A 63 7.85 -10.35 56.85
N HIS A 64 6.84 -9.59 56.40
CA HIS A 64 5.83 -10.05 55.45
C HIS A 64 6.03 -9.38 54.10
N GLU A 65 5.96 -10.16 53.02
CA GLU A 65 5.97 -9.65 51.65
C GLU A 65 4.59 -9.09 51.32
N ILE A 66 4.56 -7.78 51.10
CA ILE A 66 3.37 -7.05 50.67
C ILE A 66 3.60 -6.64 49.22
N ARG A 67 2.55 -6.76 48.41
CA ARG A 67 2.58 -6.27 47.04
C ARG A 67 2.89 -4.78 47.00
N LYS A 68 3.86 -4.37 46.17
CA LYS A 68 4.15 -2.96 45.95
C LYS A 68 2.95 -2.25 45.31
N ASP A 69 2.70 -1.01 45.72
CA ASP A 69 1.65 -0.19 45.13
C ASP A 69 1.97 0.13 43.67
N GLY A 70 1.13 -0.34 42.76
CA GLY A 70 1.25 -0.12 41.31
C GLY A 70 -0.01 0.48 40.67
N ASP A 71 -0.06 0.45 39.34
CA ASP A 71 -1.21 0.91 38.56
C ASP A 71 -2.50 0.13 38.87
N TYR A 72 -3.64 0.70 38.48
CA TYR A 72 -4.95 0.07 38.71
C TYR A 72 -5.05 -1.33 38.11
N SER A 73 -4.46 -1.55 36.93
CA SER A 73 -4.37 -2.85 36.27
C SER A 73 -3.54 -3.82 37.09
N THR A 74 -2.37 -3.39 37.57
CA THR A 74 -1.51 -4.16 38.47
C THR A 74 -2.33 -4.59 39.68
N LYS A 75 -2.87 -3.67 40.49
CA LYS A 75 -3.61 -4.00 41.72
C LYS A 75 -4.72 -5.05 41.56
N ARG A 76 -5.36 -5.12 40.39
CA ARG A 76 -6.46 -6.04 40.08
C ARG A 76 -6.05 -7.23 39.23
N ASP A 77 -4.77 -7.39 38.95
CA ASP A 77 -4.27 -8.53 38.19
C ASP A 77 -4.52 -9.82 38.96
N ARG A 78 -5.32 -10.70 38.34
CA ARG A 78 -5.68 -12.01 38.87
C ARG A 78 -4.47 -12.95 38.89
N TRP A 79 -3.52 -12.73 37.99
CA TRP A 79 -2.38 -13.62 37.77
C TRP A 79 -1.08 -13.07 38.39
N HIS A 80 -1.16 -12.07 39.27
CA HIS A 80 0.01 -11.54 39.96
C HIS A 80 0.69 -12.59 40.85
N GLY A 81 2.01 -12.71 40.75
CA GLY A 81 2.81 -13.66 41.52
C GLY A 81 2.64 -15.11 41.06
N THR A 82 2.02 -15.35 39.90
CA THR A 82 1.93 -16.69 39.33
C THR A 82 3.30 -17.17 38.88
N THR A 83 3.64 -18.41 39.23
CA THR A 83 4.95 -18.98 38.94
C THR A 83 4.87 -19.92 37.74
N LEU A 84 5.99 -20.07 37.01
CA LEU A 84 6.06 -20.97 35.85
C LEU A 84 5.68 -22.43 36.17
N GLY A 85 5.86 -22.88 37.42
CA GLY A 85 5.53 -24.24 37.85
C GLY A 85 4.05 -24.60 37.71
N ASP A 86 3.13 -23.63 37.81
CA ASP A 86 1.69 -23.87 37.64
C ASP A 86 1.37 -24.31 36.19
N TRP A 87 2.16 -23.83 35.21
CA TRP A 87 2.02 -24.21 33.81
C TRP A 87 2.61 -25.60 33.51
N ASP A 88 3.66 -25.99 34.21
CA ASP A 88 4.27 -27.31 34.06
C ASP A 88 3.31 -28.43 34.46
N GLU A 89 2.48 -28.21 35.48
CA GLU A 89 1.43 -29.15 35.89
C GLU A 89 0.37 -29.31 34.79
N ILE A 90 -0.10 -28.19 34.23
CA ILE A 90 -1.06 -28.19 33.12
C ILE A 90 -0.49 -28.94 31.92
N LEU A 91 0.78 -28.68 31.56
CA LEU A 91 1.45 -29.37 30.46
C LEU A 91 1.58 -30.88 30.72
N ALA A 92 1.88 -31.29 31.96
CA ALA A 92 1.94 -32.69 32.34
C ALA A 92 0.58 -33.38 32.17
N GLN A 93 -0.51 -32.75 32.63
CA GLN A 93 -1.88 -33.24 32.45
C GLN A 93 -2.27 -33.35 30.97
N TRP A 94 -1.91 -32.37 30.14
CA TRP A 94 -2.14 -32.45 28.68
C TRP A 94 -1.34 -33.59 28.04
N SER A 95 -0.12 -33.83 28.50
CA SER A 95 0.72 -34.92 27.97
C SER A 95 0.14 -36.30 28.28
N THR A 96 -0.51 -36.49 29.44
CA THR A 96 -1.16 -37.76 29.79
C THR A 96 -2.41 -37.97 28.96
N ILE A 97 -3.23 -36.93 28.77
CA ILE A 97 -4.42 -36.96 27.89
C ILE A 97 -4.01 -37.30 26.45
N LYS A 98 -2.95 -36.69 25.93
CA LYS A 98 -2.45 -36.99 24.58
C LYS A 98 -1.99 -38.45 24.47
N LYS A 99 -1.30 -38.97 25.47
CA LYS A 99 -0.87 -40.37 25.52
C LYS A 99 -2.04 -41.34 25.62
N SER A 100 -3.12 -41.00 26.32
CA SER A 100 -4.33 -41.85 26.37
C SER A 100 -5.08 -41.85 25.05
N ILE A 101 -5.11 -40.73 24.32
CA ILE A 101 -5.68 -40.66 22.96
C ILE A 101 -4.82 -41.44 21.95
N GLN A 102 -3.49 -41.43 22.13
CA GLN A 102 -2.54 -42.17 21.29
C GLN A 102 -2.41 -43.66 21.63
N LYS A 103 -3.20 -44.19 22.56
CA LYS A 103 -3.35 -45.65 22.72
C LYS A 103 -4.52 -46.13 21.87
N PRO A 104 -4.31 -46.54 20.60
CA PRO A 104 -5.23 -47.46 19.96
C PRO A 104 -4.96 -48.84 20.56
N GLU A 105 -5.58 -49.14 21.69
CA GLU A 105 -5.83 -50.53 22.06
C GLU A 105 -7.10 -50.95 21.33
N ASP A 106 -6.95 -51.42 20.07
CA ASP A 106 -7.32 -52.79 19.73
C ASP A 106 -6.93 -53.15 18.29
N ALA A 107 -6.17 -54.24 18.19
CA ALA A 107 -5.58 -54.82 17.01
C ALA A 107 -6.59 -55.63 16.19
N ASN A 108 -7.65 -54.99 15.67
CA ASN A 108 -8.66 -55.64 14.82
C ASN A 108 -9.39 -54.68 13.85
N ASP A 109 -8.68 -53.74 13.22
CA ASP A 109 -9.21 -53.05 12.03
C ASP A 109 -9.09 -53.95 10.79
N SER A 110 -10.00 -54.93 10.67
CA SER A 110 -10.22 -55.66 9.41
C SER A 110 -11.34 -55.07 8.55
N ASP A 111 -11.98 -53.98 9.01
CA ASP A 111 -13.12 -53.31 8.36
C ASP A 111 -12.69 -52.04 7.60
N ASP A 112 -11.38 -51.83 7.41
CA ASP A 112 -10.79 -50.62 6.82
C ASP A 112 -10.60 -50.71 5.29
N THR A 113 -10.93 -51.85 4.67
CA THR A 113 -10.71 -52.09 3.23
C THR A 113 -11.84 -51.62 2.33
N ASP A 114 -13.06 -51.55 2.85
CA ASP A 114 -14.28 -51.31 2.09
C ASP A 114 -14.53 -49.82 1.89
N TYR A 115 -14.13 -49.00 2.87
CA TYR A 115 -14.19 -47.55 2.75
C TYR A 115 -13.21 -47.01 1.70
N GLU A 116 -12.05 -47.64 1.49
CA GLU A 116 -11.08 -47.21 0.47
C GLU A 116 -11.62 -47.31 -0.96
N LEU A 117 -12.42 -48.34 -1.23
CA LEU A 117 -12.97 -48.62 -2.55
C LEU A 117 -14.09 -47.64 -2.91
N GLU A 118 -14.98 -47.35 -1.96
CA GLU A 118 -16.02 -46.33 -2.12
C GLU A 118 -15.42 -44.91 -2.26
N LEU A 119 -14.33 -44.62 -1.53
CA LEU A 119 -13.61 -43.35 -1.65
C LEU A 119 -12.92 -43.19 -3.01
N GLN A 120 -12.34 -44.27 -3.53
CA GLN A 120 -11.75 -44.28 -4.87
C GLN A 120 -12.82 -44.10 -5.96
N GLU A 121 -14.00 -44.71 -5.80
CA GLU A 121 -15.14 -44.53 -6.70
C GLU A 121 -15.67 -43.08 -6.67
N LEU A 122 -15.67 -42.45 -5.48
CA LEU A 122 -16.01 -41.03 -5.29
C LEU A 122 -14.87 -40.06 -5.68
N GLY A 123 -13.67 -40.56 -5.99
CA GLY A 123 -12.50 -39.76 -6.33
C GLY A 123 -11.94 -38.92 -5.17
N LEU A 124 -12.20 -39.32 -3.92
CA LEU A 124 -11.74 -38.65 -2.70
C LEU A 124 -10.51 -39.35 -2.14
N GLU A 125 -9.46 -38.60 -1.79
CA GLU A 125 -8.30 -39.19 -1.08
C GLU A 125 -8.57 -39.29 0.42
N LYS A 126 -7.97 -40.26 1.14
CA LYS A 126 -8.02 -40.34 2.62
C LYS A 126 -7.63 -39.02 3.30
N LYS A 127 -6.78 -38.22 2.65
CA LYS A 127 -6.36 -36.88 3.13
C LYS A 127 -7.50 -35.86 3.10
N ASP A 128 -8.45 -35.97 2.18
CA ASP A 128 -9.60 -35.06 2.07
C ASP A 128 -10.61 -35.27 3.20
N LEU A 129 -10.69 -36.49 3.75
CA LEU A 129 -11.56 -36.81 4.89
C LEU A 129 -11.03 -36.26 6.22
N HIS A 130 -9.71 -36.19 6.36
CA HIS A 130 -9.06 -35.61 7.55
C HIS A 130 -9.08 -34.07 7.55
N ILE A 131 -9.45 -33.45 6.43
CA ILE A 131 -9.78 -32.02 6.40
C ILE A 131 -11.21 -31.90 6.93
N HIS A 132 -11.36 -31.91 8.26
CA HIS A 132 -12.62 -31.60 8.96
C HIS A 132 -13.00 -30.12 8.83
N LEU A 133 -13.01 -29.59 7.61
CA LEU A 133 -13.47 -28.24 7.32
C LEU A 133 -14.78 -28.32 6.53
N LYS A 134 -15.76 -29.06 7.07
CA LYS A 134 -17.16 -28.84 6.68
C LYS A 134 -17.62 -27.56 7.37
N GLU A 135 -17.11 -26.43 6.91
CA GLU A 135 -17.61 -25.11 7.32
C GLU A 135 -19.02 -24.99 6.78
N ASP A 136 -19.97 -24.71 7.66
CA ASP A 136 -21.35 -24.41 7.29
C ASP A 136 -21.31 -23.29 6.24
N PRO A 137 -21.88 -23.44 5.03
CA PRO A 137 -21.81 -22.43 3.98
C PRO A 137 -22.29 -21.03 4.42
N LEU A 138 -23.08 -20.95 5.50
CA LEU A 138 -23.54 -19.70 6.10
C LEU A 138 -22.53 -19.08 7.09
N GLU A 139 -21.67 -19.89 7.72
CA GLU A 139 -20.64 -19.44 8.68
C GLU A 139 -19.29 -19.16 8.03
N LYS A 140 -19.18 -19.35 6.71
CA LYS A 140 -17.96 -19.05 5.95
C LYS A 140 -17.55 -17.60 6.18
N SER A 141 -16.34 -17.41 6.69
CA SER A 141 -15.75 -16.07 6.75
C SER A 141 -15.69 -15.47 5.35
N ILE A 142 -16.10 -14.20 5.19
CA ILE A 142 -16.02 -13.48 3.90
C ILE A 142 -14.58 -13.44 3.37
N ARG A 143 -13.59 -13.58 4.26
CA ARG A 143 -12.18 -13.63 3.91
C ARG A 143 -11.81 -15.00 3.33
N ASP A 144 -11.35 -15.00 2.09
CA ASP A 144 -10.67 -16.17 1.54
C ASP A 144 -9.33 -16.39 2.27
N ARG A 145 -9.08 -17.61 2.73
CA ARG A 145 -7.84 -18.01 3.40
C ARG A 145 -6.68 -18.19 2.41
N ARG A 146 -6.99 -18.39 1.13
CA ARG A 146 -5.99 -18.51 0.05
C ARG A 146 -5.36 -17.16 -0.30
N ASP A 147 -6.10 -16.07 -0.08
CA ASP A 147 -5.61 -14.72 -0.34
C ASP A 147 -4.82 -14.16 0.85
N ILE A 148 -3.50 -14.06 0.68
CA ILE A 148 -2.61 -13.47 1.67
C ILE A 148 -2.61 -11.94 1.50
N PRO A 149 -3.00 -11.16 2.53
CA PRO A 149 -3.01 -9.71 2.43
C PRO A 149 -1.59 -9.14 2.34
N ALA A 150 -1.46 -8.01 1.64
CA ALA A 150 -0.17 -7.41 1.32
C ALA A 150 0.70 -7.06 2.55
N TYR A 151 0.11 -6.67 3.69
CA TYR A 151 0.92 -6.38 4.90
C TYR A 151 1.58 -7.62 5.49
N ILE A 152 1.00 -8.81 5.32
CA ILE A 152 1.60 -10.05 5.82
C ILE A 152 2.85 -10.40 5.00
N LEU A 153 2.79 -10.19 3.69
CA LEU A 153 3.95 -10.35 2.81
C LEU A 153 5.09 -9.40 3.18
N ALA A 154 4.75 -8.24 3.72
CA ALA A 154 5.66 -7.15 4.08
C ALA A 154 6.02 -7.09 5.59
N ILE A 155 5.78 -8.14 6.38
CA ILE A 155 6.08 -8.12 7.84
C ILE A 155 7.56 -7.82 8.11
N ASN A 156 8.45 -8.31 7.23
CA ASN A 156 9.89 -8.03 7.33
C ASN A 156 10.31 -6.75 6.58
N ALA A 157 9.40 -6.11 5.86
CA ALA A 157 9.67 -4.95 5.01
C ALA A 157 9.41 -3.65 5.78
N ASN A 158 10.44 -3.22 6.51
CA ASN A 158 10.66 -1.88 7.05
C ASN A 158 9.82 -1.45 8.28
N GLU A 159 10.48 -0.70 9.18
CA GLU A 159 9.89 -0.13 10.39
C GLU A 159 8.84 0.95 10.03
N GLY A 160 7.59 0.77 10.48
CA GLY A 160 6.52 1.77 10.33
C GLY A 160 5.22 1.29 9.68
N GLY A 161 5.11 0.01 9.29
CA GLY A 161 3.84 -0.64 8.95
C GLY A 161 3.06 -0.08 7.74
N LYS A 162 3.59 0.93 7.06
CA LYS A 162 2.98 1.50 5.85
C LYS A 162 3.27 0.57 4.67
N ILE A 163 2.27 -0.25 4.32
CA ILE A 163 2.26 -1.03 3.08
C ILE A 163 2.39 -0.06 1.92
N ARG A 164 3.50 -0.13 1.19
CA ARG A 164 3.65 0.56 -0.08
C ARG A 164 3.29 -0.46 -1.16
N LEU A 165 2.00 -0.48 -1.55
CA LEU A 165 1.54 -1.28 -2.68
C LEU A 165 2.44 -1.03 -3.90
N GLY A 166 3.13 -2.06 -4.37
CA GLY A 166 4.07 -1.98 -5.49
C GLY A 166 5.55 -1.85 -5.13
N LYS A 167 5.92 -1.70 -3.85
CA LYS A 167 7.32 -1.54 -3.45
C LYS A 167 8.03 -2.86 -3.13
N ASP A 168 7.31 -3.82 -2.55
CA ASP A 168 7.91 -5.07 -2.02
C ASP A 168 7.58 -6.29 -2.89
N SER A 169 6.83 -6.11 -3.97
CA SER A 169 6.68 -7.13 -5.01
C SER A 169 7.73 -6.87 -6.07
N THR A 170 8.56 -7.87 -6.34
CA THR A 170 9.73 -7.89 -7.24
C THR A 170 9.38 -7.65 -8.72
N ALA A 171 8.72 -6.54 -9.03
CA ALA A 171 8.41 -6.08 -10.37
C ALA A 171 8.53 -4.55 -10.41
N ALA A 172 9.75 -4.10 -10.74
CA ALA A 172 10.16 -2.72 -11.03
C ALA A 172 10.41 -1.79 -9.81
N LEU A 173 11.70 -1.48 -9.62
CA LEU A 173 12.18 -0.23 -9.02
C LEU A 173 11.45 0.97 -9.64
N ILE A 174 11.01 1.92 -8.82
CA ILE A 174 11.53 3.29 -8.62
C ILE A 174 10.86 3.79 -7.32
N ASN A 175 11.41 4.82 -6.66
CA ASN A 175 10.72 5.56 -5.60
C ASN A 175 10.45 6.95 -6.19
N LEU A 176 9.21 7.24 -6.56
CA LEU A 176 8.76 8.60 -6.80
C LEU A 176 7.39 8.78 -6.14
N ASP A 177 7.19 9.92 -5.47
CA ASP A 177 5.95 10.26 -4.75
C ASP A 177 4.67 10.27 -5.63
N SER A 178 4.81 10.02 -6.94
CA SER A 178 3.76 9.90 -7.94
C SER A 178 3.38 8.46 -8.33
N GLU A 179 3.99 7.42 -7.75
CA GLU A 179 3.82 6.00 -8.16
C GLU A 179 2.49 5.34 -7.78
N PHE A 180 1.56 6.08 -7.16
CA PHE A 180 0.20 5.57 -6.97
C PHE A 180 -0.51 5.28 -8.31
N VAL A 181 -0.11 5.97 -9.38
CA VAL A 181 -0.70 5.76 -10.71
C VAL A 181 0.02 4.61 -11.43
N LYS A 182 -0.62 3.42 -11.39
CA LYS A 182 -0.17 2.24 -12.15
C LYS A 182 -0.14 2.55 -13.66
N GLU A 183 1.04 2.61 -14.25
CA GLU A 183 1.16 2.65 -15.72
C GLU A 183 1.03 1.23 -16.29
N SER A 184 -0.19 0.82 -16.65
CA SER A 184 -0.40 -0.39 -17.45
C SER A 184 0.05 -0.17 -18.91
N LYS A 185 0.19 -1.26 -19.67
CA LYS A 185 0.49 -1.21 -21.12
C LYS A 185 -0.55 -0.36 -21.86
N ASP A 186 -1.82 -0.56 -21.55
CA ASP A 186 -2.94 0.15 -22.19
C ASP A 186 -2.91 1.65 -21.88
N VAL A 187 -2.53 2.04 -20.65
CA VAL A 187 -2.35 3.45 -20.29
C VAL A 187 -1.22 4.10 -21.09
N LYS A 188 -0.13 3.36 -21.36
CA LYS A 188 0.97 3.85 -22.20
C LYS A 188 0.53 4.02 -23.64
N GLU A 189 -0.20 3.07 -24.21
CA GLU A 189 -0.75 3.16 -25.57
C GLU A 189 -1.74 4.32 -25.70
N LEU A 190 -2.65 4.50 -24.73
CA LEU A 190 -3.59 5.63 -24.69
C LEU A 190 -2.86 6.97 -24.63
N ARG A 191 -1.82 7.11 -23.79
CA ARG A 191 -1.01 8.34 -23.71
C ARG A 191 -0.27 8.63 -25.01
N GLN A 192 0.23 7.61 -25.70
CA GLN A 192 0.88 7.78 -27.01
C GLN A 192 -0.12 8.29 -28.06
N MET A 193 -1.31 7.68 -28.10
CA MET A 193 -2.40 8.12 -28.98
C MET A 193 -2.84 9.56 -28.66
N GLN A 194 -2.94 9.92 -27.38
CA GLN A 194 -3.31 11.28 -26.95
C GLN A 194 -2.28 12.32 -27.35
N LYS A 195 -0.98 12.03 -27.19
CA LYS A 195 0.09 12.91 -27.68
C LYS A 195 0.01 13.08 -29.20
N PHE A 196 -0.21 11.99 -29.93
CA PHE A 196 -0.38 12.04 -31.39
C PHE A 196 -1.58 12.90 -31.80
N ALA A 197 -2.71 12.75 -31.11
CA ALA A 197 -3.91 13.57 -31.35
C ALA A 197 -3.64 15.06 -31.12
N TRP A 198 -2.97 15.43 -30.02
CA TRP A 198 -2.59 16.81 -29.75
C TRP A 198 -1.63 17.38 -30.79
N ASP A 199 -0.65 16.60 -31.24
CA ASP A 199 0.27 17.04 -32.30
C ASP A 199 -0.47 17.29 -33.61
N GLN A 200 -1.43 16.42 -33.98
CA GLN A 200 -2.25 16.61 -35.18
C GLN A 200 -3.19 17.81 -35.05
N ASN A 201 -3.82 17.99 -33.88
CA ASN A 201 -4.70 19.13 -33.64
C ASN A 201 -3.91 20.45 -33.70
N ARG A 202 -2.71 20.51 -33.10
CA ARG A 202 -1.82 21.68 -33.19
C ARG A 202 -1.47 22.01 -34.64
N GLN A 203 -1.12 21.00 -35.45
CA GLN A 203 -0.83 21.22 -36.86
C GLN A 203 -2.04 21.72 -37.65
N TYR A 204 -3.24 21.24 -37.31
CA TYR A 204 -4.49 21.68 -37.93
C TYR A 204 -4.79 23.14 -37.57
N GLU A 205 -4.69 23.50 -36.29
CA GLU A 205 -4.88 24.86 -35.80
C GLU A 205 -3.90 25.84 -36.46
N GLU A 206 -2.61 25.50 -36.52
CA GLU A 206 -1.60 26.33 -37.18
C GLU A 206 -1.91 26.56 -38.67
N ARG A 207 -2.40 25.55 -39.38
CA ARG A 207 -2.80 25.69 -40.80
C ARG A 207 -4.02 26.58 -40.94
N LYS A 208 -5.03 26.40 -40.11
CA LYS A 208 -6.25 27.22 -40.14
C LYS A 208 -6.00 28.66 -39.74
N GLN A 209 -5.13 28.90 -38.75
CA GLN A 209 -4.71 30.26 -38.42
C GLN A 209 -4.00 30.95 -39.58
N LYS A 210 -3.14 30.24 -40.32
CA LYS A 210 -2.51 30.80 -41.54
C LYS A 210 -3.52 31.10 -42.64
N GLU A 211 -4.47 30.20 -42.88
CA GLU A 211 -5.55 30.43 -43.85
C GLU A 211 -6.41 31.65 -43.45
N LEU A 212 -6.75 31.79 -42.18
CA LEU A 212 -7.50 32.94 -41.66
C LEU A 212 -6.71 34.23 -41.81
N TYR A 213 -5.42 34.22 -41.44
CA TYR A 213 -4.56 35.39 -41.60
C TYR A 213 -4.43 35.81 -43.07
N GLN A 214 -4.31 34.85 -43.99
CA GLN A 214 -4.29 35.14 -45.42
C GLN A 214 -5.61 35.76 -45.89
N LYS A 215 -6.75 35.21 -45.46
CA LYS A 215 -8.08 35.79 -45.77
C LYS A 215 -8.26 37.19 -45.19
N GLN A 216 -7.73 37.46 -43.99
CA GLN A 216 -7.73 38.80 -43.39
C GLN A 216 -6.87 39.77 -44.21
N LEU A 217 -5.74 39.33 -44.77
CA LEU A 217 -4.96 40.15 -45.70
C LEU A 217 -5.72 40.41 -47.01
N ASP A 218 -6.38 39.40 -47.56
CA ASP A 218 -7.14 39.51 -48.80
C ASP A 218 -8.40 40.40 -48.62
N SER A 219 -9.06 40.36 -47.45
CA SER A 219 -10.22 41.21 -47.15
C SER A 219 -9.85 42.69 -46.95
N LEU A 220 -8.60 43.02 -46.65
CA LEU A 220 -8.13 44.42 -46.71
C LEU A 220 -8.18 44.98 -48.14
N HIS A 221 -8.17 44.11 -49.16
CA HIS A 221 -8.33 44.52 -50.56
C HIS A 221 -9.80 44.56 -51.02
N ASP A 222 -10.70 43.80 -50.39
CA ASP A 222 -12.14 43.78 -50.71
C ASP A 222 -13.01 44.15 -49.49
N PRO A 223 -13.56 45.39 -49.42
CA PRO A 223 -14.26 45.92 -48.23
C PRO A 223 -15.61 45.27 -47.91
N TYR A 224 -16.05 44.27 -48.67
CA TYR A 224 -17.31 43.54 -48.47
C TYR A 224 -17.11 42.05 -48.09
N ALA A 225 -15.87 41.59 -47.90
CA ALA A 225 -15.61 40.20 -47.54
C ALA A 225 -15.88 39.95 -46.05
N GLU A 226 -16.88 39.12 -45.74
CA GLU A 226 -17.12 38.60 -44.38
C GLU A 226 -16.04 37.58 -44.02
N VAL A 227 -15.28 37.84 -42.97
CA VAL A 227 -14.26 36.93 -42.44
C VAL A 227 -14.71 36.45 -41.07
N ASP A 228 -14.97 35.15 -40.94
CA ASP A 228 -15.14 34.51 -39.63
C ASP A 228 -13.79 34.45 -38.89
N ASP A 229 -13.75 34.98 -37.66
CA ASP A 229 -12.52 35.10 -36.87
C ASP A 229 -12.14 33.84 -36.09
N THR A 230 -12.93 32.77 -36.18
CA THR A 230 -12.74 31.57 -35.35
C THR A 230 -12.20 30.38 -36.14
N VAL A 231 -11.23 29.66 -35.55
CA VAL A 231 -10.74 28.40 -36.11
C VAL A 231 -11.79 27.32 -35.87
N PRO A 232 -12.35 26.67 -36.93
CA PRO A 232 -13.31 25.60 -36.74
C PRO A 232 -12.67 24.40 -36.03
N VAL A 233 -13.37 23.79 -35.08
CA VAL A 233 -12.84 22.63 -34.33
C VAL A 233 -13.04 21.34 -35.12
N ASP A 234 -12.00 20.53 -35.30
CA ASP A 234 -12.09 19.20 -35.92
C ASP A 234 -12.25 18.09 -34.86
N LEU A 235 -13.48 17.61 -34.69
CA LEU A 235 -13.81 16.49 -33.79
C LEU A 235 -13.11 15.17 -34.17
N GLY A 236 -12.67 15.04 -35.43
CA GLY A 236 -11.91 13.90 -35.94
C GLY A 236 -10.46 13.82 -35.42
N LEU A 237 -10.02 14.84 -34.69
CA LEU A 237 -8.70 14.93 -34.05
C LEU A 237 -8.76 14.80 -32.52
N SER A 238 -9.95 14.70 -31.93
CA SER A 238 -10.11 14.46 -30.50
C SER A 238 -10.17 12.96 -30.19
N VAL A 239 -9.35 12.51 -29.24
CA VAL A 239 -9.38 11.12 -28.73
C VAL A 239 -10.73 10.80 -28.09
N GLU A 240 -11.34 11.77 -27.42
CA GLU A 240 -12.59 11.57 -26.69
C GLU A 240 -13.81 11.58 -27.64
N ALA A 241 -13.77 12.44 -28.67
CA ALA A 241 -14.88 12.53 -29.63
C ALA A 241 -14.84 11.44 -30.71
N SER A 242 -13.65 11.00 -31.14
CA SER A 242 -13.50 9.98 -32.18
C SER A 242 -12.35 8.99 -31.89
N PRO A 243 -12.47 8.19 -30.81
CA PRO A 243 -11.39 7.31 -30.33
C PRO A 243 -10.93 6.30 -31.38
N THR A 244 -11.86 5.67 -32.08
CA THR A 244 -11.57 4.63 -33.08
C THR A 244 -10.87 5.19 -34.31
N LEU A 245 -11.27 6.40 -34.74
CA LEU A 245 -10.65 7.10 -35.87
C LEU A 245 -9.20 7.47 -35.52
N MET A 246 -8.99 8.03 -34.32
CA MET A 246 -7.66 8.40 -33.86
C MET A 246 -6.75 7.18 -33.68
N MET A 247 -7.28 6.08 -33.14
CA MET A 247 -6.55 4.81 -33.02
C MET A 247 -6.09 4.31 -34.39
N LEU A 248 -6.96 4.36 -35.40
CA LEU A 248 -6.63 3.90 -36.75
C LEU A 248 -5.57 4.80 -37.41
N LYS A 249 -5.69 6.12 -37.25
CA LYS A 249 -4.67 7.10 -37.70
C LYS A 249 -3.33 6.87 -36.98
N ASN A 250 -3.32 6.64 -35.68
CA ASN A 250 -2.10 6.38 -34.93
C ASN A 250 -1.42 5.07 -35.41
N ARG A 251 -2.20 4.00 -35.61
CA ARG A 251 -1.69 2.73 -36.14
C ARG A 251 -1.08 2.88 -37.54
N GLN A 252 -1.70 3.68 -38.41
CA GLN A 252 -1.13 4.00 -39.74
C GLN A 252 0.19 4.76 -39.61
N ASN A 253 0.25 5.79 -38.76
CA ASN A 253 1.48 6.56 -38.50
C ASN A 253 2.60 5.68 -37.95
N GLU A 254 2.30 4.77 -37.02
CA GLU A 254 3.29 3.82 -36.51
C GLU A 254 3.83 2.89 -37.60
N ALA A 255 2.96 2.39 -38.48
CA ALA A 255 3.36 1.57 -39.62
C ALA A 255 4.26 2.36 -40.60
N GLU A 256 3.96 3.64 -40.84
CA GLU A 256 4.78 4.52 -41.67
C GLU A 256 6.13 4.81 -41.02
N LYS A 257 6.17 5.10 -39.72
CA LYS A 257 7.41 5.29 -38.96
C LYS A 257 8.30 4.05 -39.02
N LYS A 258 7.72 2.85 -38.88
CA LYS A 258 8.46 1.58 -39.02
C LYS A 258 9.08 1.44 -40.41
N LYS A 259 8.29 1.64 -41.47
CA LYS A 259 8.79 1.61 -42.86
C LYS A 259 9.89 2.65 -43.10
N ALA A 260 9.76 3.85 -42.54
CA ALA A 260 10.77 4.89 -42.66
C ALA A 260 12.08 4.52 -41.92
N MET A 261 11.98 3.91 -40.74
CA MET A 261 13.14 3.40 -40.01
C MET A 261 13.83 2.25 -40.75
N GLU A 262 13.08 1.32 -41.34
CA GLU A 262 13.64 0.23 -42.17
C GLU A 262 14.38 0.78 -43.39
N LYS A 263 13.79 1.76 -44.10
CA LYS A 263 14.46 2.44 -45.22
C LYS A 263 15.75 3.13 -44.78
N LYS A 264 15.73 3.84 -43.63
CA LYS A 264 16.93 4.46 -43.07
C LYS A 264 17.99 3.41 -42.73
N LYS A 265 17.59 2.31 -42.08
CA LYS A 265 18.48 1.20 -41.73
C LYS A 265 19.12 0.59 -42.99
N ASN A 266 18.33 0.32 -44.02
CA ASN A 266 18.84 -0.21 -45.29
C ASN A 266 19.81 0.77 -45.95
N SER A 267 19.47 2.06 -46.02
CA SER A 267 20.37 3.06 -46.60
C SER A 267 21.69 3.25 -45.83
N LEU A 268 21.70 2.97 -44.53
CA LEU A 268 22.92 2.99 -43.71
C LEU A 268 23.75 1.73 -43.95
N LEU A 269 23.11 0.56 -44.05
CA LEU A 269 23.76 -0.69 -44.44
C LEU A 269 24.41 -0.56 -45.83
N ASP A 270 23.71 -0.01 -46.82
CA ASP A 270 24.25 0.16 -48.18
C ASP A 270 25.45 1.13 -48.24
N ARG A 271 25.59 2.02 -47.25
CA ARG A 271 26.67 3.02 -47.19
C ARG A 271 27.89 2.56 -46.40
N TYR A 272 27.71 1.69 -45.41
CA TYR A 272 28.73 1.37 -44.40
C TYR A 272 28.92 -0.13 -44.13
N GLY A 273 28.10 -1.00 -44.72
CA GLY A 273 28.27 -2.45 -44.73
C GLY A 273 28.82 -2.93 -46.06
#